data_AF-A0A941SRH0-F1
#
_entry.id   AF-A0A941SRH0-F1
#
_cell.length_a   1.000
_cell.length_b   1.000
_cell.length_c   1.000
_cell.angle_alpha   90.00
_cell.angle_beta   90.00
_cell.angle_gamma   90.00
#
_symmetry.space_group_name_H-M   'P 1'
#
loop_
_entity.id
_entity.type
_entity.pdbx_description
1 polymer ?
#
loop_
_entity_poly.entity_id
_entity_poly.type
_entity_poly.pdbx_seq_one_letter_code
_entity_poly.pdbx_strand_id
1 'polypeptide(L)'
;RNQFYEEGAVAARLFGVRTPPRDVAAVETLFNAMRPSLERSNIMSEFLSLLKQAPLLPKLVRPLQRVAIRAAIEIMPDGVCDELGLKTKRLPLGGTTALRGLGAAAERVVLETAPPAQACVRLGLPANYLYKS
;
A
#
# COMPACT_ATOMS: atom_id res chain seq x y z
N ARG A 1 16.14 -5.25 -7.52
CA ARG A 1 15.55 -3.91 -7.27
C ARG A 1 14.84 -3.38 -8.50
N ASN A 2 15.52 -3.11 -9.63
CA ASN A 2 14.88 -2.55 -10.83
C ASN A 2 13.87 -3.50 -11.50
N GLN A 3 14.05 -4.82 -11.37
CA GLN A 3 13.12 -5.83 -11.90
C GLN A 3 11.66 -5.60 -11.47
N PHE A 4 11.41 -5.23 -10.21
CA PHE A 4 10.04 -4.97 -9.73
C PHE A 4 9.39 -3.75 -10.40
N TYR A 5 10.19 -2.76 -10.82
CA TYR A 5 9.68 -1.59 -11.55
C TYR A 5 9.38 -1.94 -13.01
N GLU A 6 10.18 -2.80 -13.64
CA GLU A 6 9.89 -3.36 -14.96
C GLU A 6 8.58 -4.16 -14.97
N GLU A 7 8.35 -5.01 -13.96
CA GLU A 7 7.10 -5.75 -13.80
C GLU A 7 5.91 -4.79 -13.63
N GLY A 8 6.05 -3.77 -12.77
CA GLY A 8 5.04 -2.74 -12.57
C GLY A 8 4.72 -1.93 -13.82
N ALA A 9 5.69 -1.75 -14.72
CA ALA A 9 5.48 -1.03 -15.99
C ALA A 9 4.47 -1.74 -16.91
N VAL A 10 4.35 -3.08 -16.82
CA VAL A 10 3.32 -3.84 -17.56
C VAL A 10 1.93 -3.43 -17.07
N ALA A 11 1.72 -3.42 -15.75
CA ALA A 11 0.44 -3.00 -15.16
C ALA A 11 0.13 -1.54 -15.48
N ALA A 12 1.11 -0.63 -15.36
CA ALA A 12 0.92 0.79 -15.67
C ALA A 12 0.46 1.04 -17.11
N ARG A 13 0.96 0.27 -18.09
CA ARG A 13 0.48 0.35 -19.48
C ARG A 13 -0.98 -0.04 -19.63
N LEU A 14 -1.46 -1.03 -18.87
CA LEU A 14 -2.87 -1.41 -18.86
C LEU A 14 -3.77 -0.28 -18.34
N PHE A 15 -3.25 0.59 -17.46
CA PHE A 15 -3.91 1.82 -17.01
C PHE A 15 -3.70 3.02 -17.95
N GLY A 16 -3.13 2.82 -19.15
CA GLY A 16 -2.97 3.86 -20.18
C GLY A 16 -1.72 4.72 -20.05
N VAL A 17 -0.78 4.38 -19.14
CA VAL A 17 0.49 5.11 -19.01
C VAL A 17 1.38 4.84 -20.23
N ARG A 18 1.71 5.88 -20.99
CA ARG A 18 2.52 5.79 -22.22
C ARG A 18 3.98 5.44 -21.94
N THR A 19 4.58 6.09 -20.95
CA THR A 19 6.00 5.97 -20.59
C THR A 19 6.14 5.65 -19.10
N PRO A 20 5.81 4.42 -18.67
CA PRO A 20 5.94 4.05 -17.27
C PRO A 20 7.42 4.01 -16.85
N PRO A 21 7.76 4.49 -15.64
CA PRO A 21 9.12 4.39 -15.11
C PRO A 21 9.47 2.91 -14.88
N ARG A 22 10.72 2.55 -15.19
CA ARG A 22 11.20 1.14 -15.20
C ARG A 22 12.32 0.85 -14.22
N ASP A 23 12.79 1.87 -13.54
CA ASP A 23 13.82 1.77 -12.50
C ASP A 23 13.57 2.80 -11.41
N VAL A 24 14.38 2.71 -10.35
CA VAL A 24 14.28 3.60 -9.20
C VAL A 24 14.51 5.06 -9.58
N ALA A 25 15.50 5.36 -10.43
CA ALA A 25 15.86 6.73 -10.78
C ALA A 25 14.75 7.41 -11.59
N ALA A 26 14.10 6.66 -12.49
CA ALA A 26 12.95 7.12 -13.25
C ALA A 26 11.74 7.41 -12.34
N VAL A 27 11.50 6.59 -11.31
CA VAL A 27 10.44 6.84 -10.32
C VAL A 27 10.76 8.07 -9.47
N GLU A 28 11.99 8.21 -8.98
CA GLU A 28 12.41 9.40 -8.22
C GLU A 28 12.28 10.68 -9.06
N THR A 29 12.64 10.61 -10.35
CA THR A 29 12.44 11.72 -11.29
C THR A 29 10.96 12.08 -11.43
N LEU A 30 10.09 11.07 -11.57
CA LEU A 30 8.65 11.27 -11.65
C LEU A 30 8.09 11.90 -10.37
N PHE A 31 8.51 11.43 -9.20
CA PHE A 31 8.10 12.01 -7.92
C PHE A 31 8.51 13.47 -7.83
N ASN A 32 9.76 13.81 -8.14
CA ASN A 32 10.25 15.19 -8.13
C ASN A 32 9.47 16.08 -9.12
N ALA A 33 9.12 15.56 -10.30
CA ALA A 33 8.31 16.29 -11.28
C ALA A 33 6.87 16.54 -10.78
N MET A 34 6.31 15.64 -9.97
CA MET A 34 4.96 15.80 -9.38
C MET A 34 4.94 16.67 -8.13
N ARG A 35 6.06 16.84 -7.41
CA ARG A 35 6.10 17.61 -6.15
C ARG A 35 5.42 18.99 -6.21
N PRO A 36 5.63 19.82 -7.26
CA PRO A 36 4.99 21.14 -7.33
C PRO A 36 3.45 21.11 -7.38
N SER A 37 2.85 19.96 -7.74
CA SER A 37 1.40 19.77 -7.77
C SER A 37 0.81 19.30 -6.43
N LEU A 38 1.67 19.03 -5.44
CA LEU A 38 1.22 18.62 -4.11
C LEU A 38 0.82 19.86 -3.30
N GLU A 39 -0.48 19.99 -3.07
CA GLU A 39 -1.04 21.09 -2.31
C GLU A 39 -1.58 20.62 -0.96
N ARG A 40 -1.45 21.48 0.05
CA ARG A 40 -2.10 21.28 1.34
C ARG A 40 -3.61 21.32 1.16
N SER A 41 -4.27 20.18 1.40
CA SER A 41 -5.72 20.03 1.22
C SER A 41 -6.41 19.51 2.49
N ASN A 42 -7.50 20.17 2.88
CA ASN A 42 -8.35 19.73 3.99
C ASN A 42 -8.96 18.35 3.72
N ILE A 43 -9.20 18.01 2.44
CA ILE A 43 -9.72 16.70 2.01
C ILE A 43 -8.82 15.56 2.52
N MET A 44 -7.50 15.75 2.52
CA MET A 44 -6.58 14.69 2.96
C MET A 44 -6.73 14.41 4.46
N SER A 45 -6.93 15.46 5.26
CA SER A 45 -7.15 15.32 6.70
C SER A 45 -8.48 14.65 7.05
N GLU A 46 -9.53 14.98 6.28
CA GLU A 46 -10.86 14.37 6.40
C GLU A 46 -10.78 12.89 5.99
N PHE A 47 -10.15 12.59 4.86
CA PHE A 47 -9.93 11.23 4.39
C PHE A 47 -9.18 10.37 5.43
N LEU A 48 -8.11 10.89 6.03
CA LEU A 48 -7.41 10.18 7.11
C LEU A 48 -8.24 10.03 8.38
N SER A 49 -9.21 10.92 8.63
CA SER A 49 -10.18 10.77 9.73
C SER A 49 -11.15 9.62 9.43
N LEU A 50 -11.72 9.59 8.22
CA LEU A 50 -12.60 8.52 7.74
C LEU A 50 -11.90 7.17 7.78
N LEU A 51 -10.66 7.09 7.27
CA LEU A 51 -9.85 5.87 7.33
C LEU A 51 -9.59 5.40 8.76
N LYS A 52 -9.54 6.27 9.78
CA LYS A 52 -9.38 5.84 11.18
C LYS A 52 -10.66 5.25 11.77
N GLN A 53 -11.82 5.67 11.27
CA GLN A 53 -13.12 5.26 11.78
C GLN A 53 -13.66 4.02 11.06
N ALA A 54 -13.39 3.90 9.76
CA ALA A 54 -13.78 2.78 8.93
C ALA A 54 -13.31 1.44 9.53
N PRO A 55 -14.12 0.37 9.53
CA PRO A 55 -13.71 -0.94 10.03
C PRO A 55 -12.91 -1.70 8.95
N LEU A 56 -11.70 -1.21 8.63
CA LEU A 56 -10.86 -1.77 7.55
C LEU A 56 -10.22 -3.11 7.94
N LEU A 57 -9.98 -3.30 9.24
CA LEU A 57 -9.43 -4.54 9.78
C LEU A 57 -10.49 -5.29 10.62
N PRO A 58 -10.41 -6.63 10.69
CA PRO A 58 -11.23 -7.41 11.61
C PRO A 58 -11.15 -6.87 13.04
N LYS A 59 -12.25 -7.01 13.79
CA LYS A 59 -12.39 -6.42 15.15
C LYS A 59 -11.18 -6.71 16.06
N LEU A 60 -10.64 -7.93 15.99
CA LEU A 60 -9.51 -8.38 16.81
C LEU A 60 -8.21 -7.61 16.54
N VAL A 61 -7.95 -7.22 15.30
CA VAL A 61 -6.73 -6.51 14.87
C VAL A 61 -6.97 -5.02 14.58
N ARG A 62 -8.19 -4.52 14.81
CA ARG A 62 -8.57 -3.11 14.61
C ARG A 62 -7.65 -2.09 15.29
N PRO A 63 -7.05 -2.34 16.48
CA PRO A 63 -6.08 -1.41 17.06
C PRO A 63 -4.86 -1.16 16.16
N LEU A 64 -4.45 -2.14 15.36
CA LEU A 64 -3.31 -2.03 14.43
C LEU A 64 -3.62 -1.11 13.24
N GLN A 65 -4.88 -0.82 12.95
CA GLN A 65 -5.26 0.06 11.85
C GLN A 65 -4.68 1.47 12.02
N ARG A 66 -4.68 2.00 13.25
CA ARG A 66 -4.04 3.29 13.54
C ARG A 66 -2.53 3.25 13.36
N VAL A 67 -1.90 2.10 13.61
CA VAL A 67 -0.46 1.88 13.41
C VAL A 67 -0.15 1.80 11.91
N ALA A 68 -0.97 1.09 11.14
CA ALA A 68 -0.85 1.00 9.68
C ALA A 68 -1.00 2.38 9.01
N ILE A 69 -1.99 3.18 9.42
CA ILE A 69 -2.15 4.55 8.91
C ILE A 69 -0.92 5.42 9.22
N ARG A 70 -0.32 5.28 10.41
CA ARG A 70 0.92 6.02 10.74
C ARG A 70 2.10 5.56 9.89
N ALA A 71 2.28 4.25 9.70
CA ALA A 71 3.34 3.74 8.85
C ALA A 71 3.16 4.15 7.37
N ALA A 72 1.93 4.24 6.88
CA ALA A 72 1.63 4.73 5.54
C ALA A 72 2.00 6.21 5.35
N ILE A 73 1.93 7.02 6.42
CA ILE A 73 2.41 8.41 6.41
C ILE A 73 3.95 8.43 6.51
N GLU A 74 4.52 7.59 7.38
CA GLU A 74 5.97 7.53 7.61
C GLU A 74 6.78 7.01 6.42
N ILE A 75 6.20 6.15 5.56
CA ILE A 75 6.88 5.62 4.37
C ILE A 75 6.94 6.62 3.21
N MET A 76 6.23 7.76 3.30
CA MET A 76 6.29 8.78 2.25
C MET A 76 7.69 9.39 2.14
N PRO A 77 8.11 9.85 0.95
CA PRO A 77 9.38 10.55 0.79
C PRO A 77 9.48 11.78 1.70
N ASP A 78 10.71 12.11 2.09
CA ASP A 78 10.98 13.26 2.97
C ASP A 78 10.37 14.56 2.41
N GLY A 79 9.74 15.35 3.28
CA GLY A 79 9.10 16.62 2.94
C GLY A 79 7.70 16.53 2.33
N VAL A 80 7.29 15.36 1.80
CA VAL A 80 5.95 15.18 1.19
C VAL A 80 4.83 15.36 2.23
N CYS A 81 5.03 14.89 3.46
CA CYS A 81 4.05 15.08 4.53
C CYS A 81 3.84 16.56 4.84
N ASP A 82 4.89 17.37 4.81
CA ASP A 82 4.80 18.80 5.11
C ASP A 82 4.07 19.56 3.99
N GLU A 83 4.38 19.22 2.72
CA GLU A 83 3.70 19.73 1.52
C GLU A 83 2.19 19.43 1.56
N LEU A 84 1.82 18.20 1.94
CA LEU A 84 0.42 17.77 2.09
C LEU A 84 -0.25 18.29 3.38
N GLY A 85 0.51 18.91 4.27
CA GLY A 85 0.03 19.38 5.57
C GLY A 85 -0.33 18.28 6.57
N LEU A 86 0.25 17.10 6.40
CA LEU A 86 0.08 15.95 7.26
C LEU A 86 1.01 16.06 8.47
N LYS A 87 0.48 15.80 9.66
CA LYS A 87 1.31 15.67 10.86
C LYS A 87 1.99 14.31 10.85
N THR A 88 3.28 14.27 10.57
CA THR A 88 4.09 13.06 10.70
C THR A 88 4.02 12.58 12.15
N LYS A 89 3.55 11.34 12.34
CA LYS A 89 3.55 10.69 13.65
C LYS A 89 4.41 9.46 13.54
N ARG A 90 5.54 9.49 14.26
CA ARG A 90 6.40 8.32 14.40
C ARG A 90 5.60 7.11 14.84
N LEU A 91 5.97 5.96 14.32
CA LEU A 91 5.43 4.69 14.79
C LEU A 91 5.70 4.51 16.29
N PRO A 92 4.74 3.96 17.07
CA PRO A 92 5.00 3.61 18.46
C PRO A 92 6.10 2.54 18.56
N LEU A 93 6.75 2.44 19.73
CA LEU A 93 7.68 1.36 20.04
C LEU A 93 7.02 0.00 19.74
N GLY A 94 7.72 -0.85 18.98
CA GLY A 94 7.22 -2.16 18.53
C GLY A 94 6.21 -2.13 17.39
N GLY A 95 5.79 -0.95 16.91
CA GLY A 95 4.81 -0.82 15.83
C GLY A 95 5.30 -1.41 14.50
N THR A 96 6.60 -1.30 14.20
CA THR A 96 7.20 -1.91 13.00
C THR A 96 7.10 -3.43 13.06
N THR A 97 7.40 -4.01 14.22
CA THR A 97 7.31 -5.46 14.44
C THR A 97 5.87 -5.93 14.33
N ALA A 98 4.92 -5.20 14.93
CA ALA A 98 3.50 -5.49 14.82
C ALA A 98 3.01 -5.44 13.37
N LEU A 99 3.44 -4.46 12.58
CA LEU A 99 3.10 -4.37 11.16
C LEU A 99 3.72 -5.46 10.32
N ARG A 100 4.98 -5.84 10.59
CA ARG A 100 5.61 -7.01 9.94
C ARG A 100 4.83 -8.30 10.24
N GLY A 101 4.43 -8.49 11.49
CA GLY A 101 3.59 -9.63 11.90
C GLY A 101 2.23 -9.62 11.20
N LEU A 102 1.58 -8.46 11.12
CA LEU A 102 0.32 -8.30 10.40
C LEU A 102 0.46 -8.60 8.90
N GLY A 103 1.51 -8.09 8.26
CA GLY A 103 1.81 -8.38 6.86
C GLY A 103 2.06 -9.87 6.61
N ALA A 104 2.89 -10.51 7.43
CA ALA A 104 3.15 -11.94 7.35
C ALA A 104 1.89 -12.80 7.60
N ALA A 105 0.96 -12.33 8.42
CA ALA A 105 -0.34 -12.98 8.61
C ALA A 105 -1.25 -12.77 7.40
N ALA A 106 -1.23 -11.57 6.79
CA ALA A 106 -2.05 -11.23 5.62
C ALA A 106 -1.71 -12.10 4.39
N GLU A 107 -0.44 -12.44 4.19
CA GLU A 107 -0.01 -13.37 3.12
C GLU A 107 -0.68 -14.76 3.22
N ARG A 108 -1.14 -15.15 4.41
CA ARG A 108 -1.84 -16.43 4.65
C ARG A 108 -3.36 -16.32 4.50
N VAL A 109 -3.89 -15.11 4.30
CA VAL A 109 -5.33 -14.90 4.15
C VAL A 109 -5.72 -15.17 2.70
N VAL A 110 -6.38 -16.32 2.49
CA VAL A 110 -6.97 -16.66 1.20
C VAL A 110 -8.22 -15.82 1.00
N LEU A 111 -8.15 -14.82 0.15
CA LEU A 111 -9.36 -14.20 -0.40
C LEU A 111 -9.89 -15.09 -1.52
N GLU A 112 -10.95 -15.84 -1.24
CA GLU A 112 -11.60 -16.71 -2.24
C GLU A 112 -12.10 -15.92 -3.46
N THR A 113 -12.39 -14.63 -3.27
CA THR A 113 -12.79 -13.70 -4.33
C THR A 113 -11.61 -13.14 -5.12
N ALA A 114 -10.37 -13.37 -4.70
CA ALA A 114 -9.21 -12.84 -5.40
C ALA A 114 -8.91 -13.64 -6.68
N PRO A 115 -8.31 -13.00 -7.70
CA PRO A 115 -7.96 -13.67 -8.96
C PRO A 115 -7.15 -14.97 -8.80
N PRO A 116 -6.17 -15.09 -7.88
CA PRO A 116 -5.41 -16.34 -7.68
C PRO A 116 -6.30 -17.50 -7.21
N ALA A 117 -7.21 -17.24 -6.26
CA ALA A 117 -8.14 -18.25 -5.75
C ALA A 117 -9.16 -18.65 -6.82
N GLN A 118 -9.71 -17.69 -7.57
CA GLN A 118 -10.62 -17.96 -8.68
C GLN A 118 -9.96 -18.76 -9.81
N ALA A 119 -8.69 -18.49 -10.11
CA ALA A 119 -7.92 -19.24 -11.09
C ALA A 119 -7.74 -20.70 -10.66
N CYS A 120 -7.42 -20.95 -9.39
CA CYS A 120 -7.32 -22.32 -8.85
C CYS A 120 -8.64 -23.07 -9.01
N VAL A 121 -9.76 -22.44 -8.63
CA VAL A 121 -11.10 -23.05 -8.76
C VAL A 121 -11.44 -23.36 -10.22
N ARG A 122 -11.12 -22.46 -11.17
CA ARG A 122 -11.31 -22.70 -12.61
C ARG A 122 -10.50 -23.88 -13.14
N LEU A 123 -9.36 -24.19 -12.52
CA LEU A 123 -8.51 -25.32 -12.86
C LEU A 123 -8.89 -26.61 -12.09
N GLY A 124 -9.99 -26.60 -11.32
CA GLY A 124 -10.41 -27.75 -10.49
C GLY A 124 -9.57 -27.96 -9.22
N LEU A 125 -8.74 -26.97 -8.86
CA LEU A 125 -7.91 -26.98 -7.66
C LEU A 125 -8.61 -26.25 -6.50
N PRO A 126 -8.28 -26.58 -5.23
CA PRO A 126 -8.84 -25.85 -4.10
C PRO A 126 -8.39 -24.38 -4.12
N ALA A 127 -9.25 -23.45 -3.69
CA ALA A 127 -9.00 -22.01 -3.70
C ALA A 127 -7.72 -21.57 -2.97
N ASN A 128 -7.28 -22.36 -1.99
CA ASN A 128 -6.07 -22.12 -1.21
C ASN A 128 -4.80 -22.80 -1.79
N TYR A 129 -4.87 -23.39 -2.98
CA TYR A 129 -3.76 -24.17 -3.55
C TYR A 129 -2.45 -23.37 -3.63
N LEU A 130 -2.51 -22.11 -4.10
CA LEU A 130 -1.35 -21.22 -4.22
C LEU A 130 -0.83 -20.64 -2.89
N TYR A 131 -1.55 -20.86 -1.79
CA TYR A 131 -1.22 -20.31 -0.47
C TYR A 131 -0.59 -21.34 0.48
N LYS A 132 -0.35 -22.57 -0.01
CA LYS A 132 0.22 -23.70 0.76
C LYS A 132 1.72 -23.91 0.56
N SER A 133 2.37 -23.13 -0.31
CA SER A 133 3.81 -23.19 -0.60
C SER A 133 4.65 -22.43 0.42
#